data_AF-A0A643ET89-F1
#
_entry.id   AF-A0A643ET89-F1
#
_cell.length_a   1.000
_cell.length_b   1.000
_cell.length_c   1.000
_cell.angle_alpha   90.00
_cell.angle_beta   90.00
_cell.angle_gamma   90.00
#
_symmetry.space_group_name_H-M   'P 1'
#
loop_
_entity.id
_entity.type
_entity.pdbx_description
1 polymer ?
#
loop_
_entity_poly.entity_id
_entity_poly.type
_entity_poly.pdbx_seq_one_letter_code
_entity_poly.pdbx_strand_id
1 'polypeptide(L)' 'MRTKRDEPTFHEAFLHRDPESENRFLLHETWEDFDDAVNVQLQRAYREVWHDALPTLLTKDRDITFWTPIRADRSFP' A
#
# COMPACT_ATOMS: atom_id res chain seq x y z
N MET A 1 -17.48 -5.26 6.62
CA MET A 1 -16.76 -4.24 5.83
C MET A 1 -15.57 -4.97 5.22
N ARG A 2 -15.55 -5.21 3.90
CA ARG A 2 -14.43 -5.91 3.26
C ARG A 2 -13.19 -5.03 3.39
N THR A 3 -12.12 -5.60 3.92
CA THR A 3 -10.81 -4.94 4.00
C THR A 3 -9.86 -5.62 3.01
N LYS A 4 -8.78 -4.96 2.61
CA LYS A 4 -7.74 -5.58 1.76
C LYS A 4 -7.32 -6.98 2.18
N ARG A 5 -7.34 -7.24 3.49
CA ARG A 5 -6.91 -8.51 4.10
C ARG A 5 -7.79 -9.70 3.71
N ASP A 6 -8.99 -9.44 3.19
CA ASP A 6 -9.92 -10.46 2.71
C ASP A 6 -9.73 -10.78 1.22
N GLU A 7 -8.81 -10.08 0.52
CA GLU A 7 -8.53 -10.30 -0.90
C GLU A 7 -7.47 -11.42 -1.06
N PRO A 8 -7.71 -12.42 -1.92
CA PRO A 8 -6.79 -13.56 -2.08
C PRO A 8 -5.43 -13.17 -2.65
N THR A 9 -5.37 -12.08 -3.43
CA THR A 9 -4.15 -11.54 -4.04
C THR A 9 -3.33 -10.67 -3.09
N PHE A 10 -3.82 -10.42 -1.87
CA PHE A 10 -3.11 -9.63 -0.88
C PHE A 10 -2.21 -10.52 -0.02
N HIS A 11 -0.90 -10.27 -0.03
CA HIS A 11 0.02 -11.01 0.82
C HIS A 11 0.24 -10.32 2.16
N GLU A 12 0.58 -9.02 2.14
CA GLU A 12 0.88 -8.27 3.36
C GLU A 12 0.92 -6.76 3.15
N ALA A 13 0.82 -6.02 4.26
CA ALA A 13 1.08 -4.59 4.30
C ALA A 13 1.88 -4.24 5.55
N PHE A 14 2.94 -3.45 5.37
CA PHE A 14 3.72 -2.86 6.43
C PHE A 14 3.59 -1.34 6.37
N LEU A 15 3.23 -0.74 7.50
CA LEU A 15 3.28 0.71 7.68
C LEU A 15 4.53 1.05 8.47
N HIS A 16 5.48 1.67 7.79
CA HIS A 16 6.70 2.19 8.41
C HIS A 16 6.52 3.67 8.72
N ARG A 17 7.19 4.12 9.78
CA ARG A 17 7.38 5.54 10.08
C ARG A 17 8.86 5.86 9.92
N ASP A 18 9.17 6.99 9.31
CA ASP A 18 10.55 7.49 9.19
C ASP A 18 11.11 7.76 10.60
N PRO A 19 12.29 7.21 10.96
CA PRO A 19 12.89 7.47 12.26
C PRO A 19 13.29 8.95 12.45
N GLU A 20 13.52 9.69 11.37
CA GLU A 20 13.93 11.09 11.39
C GLU A 20 12.74 12.06 11.26
N SER A 21 11.52 11.56 11.01
CA SER A 21 10.33 12.39 10.86
C SER A 21 9.06 11.67 11.33
N GLU A 22 8.45 12.21 12.39
CA GLU A 22 7.22 11.65 12.97
C GLU A 22 6.02 11.65 12.02
N ASN A 23 6.05 12.51 11.00
CA ASN A 23 4.95 12.73 10.05
C ASN A 23 5.21 12.10 8.67
N ARG A 24 6.27 11.31 8.52
CA ARG A 24 6.57 10.62 7.26
C ARG A 24 6.36 9.13 7.42
N PHE A 25 5.53 8.58 6.56
CA PHE A 25 5.13 7.19 6.58
C PHE A 25 5.37 6.53 5.22
N LEU A 26 5.71 5.24 5.24
CA LEU A 26 5.80 4.39 4.06
C LEU A 26 4.84 3.21 4.23
N LEU A 27 3.82 3.16 3.38
CA LEU A 27 2.95 1.99 3.24
C LEU A 27 3.52 1.08 2.16
N HIS A 28 4.10 -0.04 2.57
CA HIS A 28 4.62 -1.08 1.69
C HIS A 28 3.61 -2.21 1.62
N GLU A 29 3.13 -2.53 0.42
CA GLU A 29 2.14 -3.59 0.20
C GLU A 29 2.67 -4.58 -0.83
N THR A 30 2.56 -5.87 -0.50
CA THR A 30 2.91 -6.96 -1.42
C THR A 30 1.62 -7.58 -1.94
N TRP A 31 1.50 -7.66 -3.25
CA TRP A 31 0.37 -8.21 -3.98
C TRP A 31 0.84 -9.33 -4.91
N GLU A 32 -0.03 -10.30 -5.17
CA GLU A 32 0.25 -11.44 -6.06
C GLU A 32 0.40 -10.99 -7.52
N ASP A 33 -0.41 -10.03 -7.96
CA ASP A 33 -0.42 -9.50 -9.33
C ASP A 33 -0.31 -7.97 -9.33
N PHE A 34 0.64 -7.48 -10.12
CA PHE A 34 0.88 -6.06 -10.34
C PHE A 34 -0.31 -5.37 -11.02
N ASP A 35 -0.90 -5.99 -12.05
CA ASP A 35 -1.99 -5.37 -12.80
C ASP A 35 -3.26 -5.27 -11.96
N ASP A 36 -3.54 -6.27 -11.12
CA ASP A 36 -4.62 -6.22 -10.12
C ASP A 36 -4.35 -5.12 -9.08
N ALA A 37 -3.12 -5.02 -8.56
CA ALA A 37 -2.76 -4.00 -7.58
C ALA A 37 -2.99 -2.58 -8.09
N VAL A 38 -2.58 -2.30 -9.34
CA VAL A 38 -2.66 -0.96 -9.95
C VAL A 38 -4.09 -0.62 -10.39
N ASN A 39 -4.70 -1.49 -11.19
CA ASN A 39 -5.93 -1.16 -11.90
C ASN A 39 -7.19 -1.46 -11.08
N VAL A 40 -7.10 -2.39 -10.14
CA VAL A 40 -8.26 -2.82 -9.34
C VAL A 40 -8.10 -2.33 -7.91
N GLN A 41 -7.03 -2.74 -7.22
CA GLN A 41 -6.93 -2.57 -5.78
C GLN A 41 -6.78 -1.10 -5.37
N LEU A 42 -6.00 -0.29 -6.10
CA LEU A 42 -5.90 1.15 -5.85
C LEU A 42 -7.20 1.91 -6.11
N GLN A 43 -8.06 1.38 -6.98
CA GLN A 43 -9.30 2.01 -7.45
C GLN A 43 -10.55 1.53 -6.70
N ARG A 44 -10.41 0.60 -5.74
CA ARG A 44 -11.56 0.07 -4.98
C ARG A 44 -12.30 1.19 -4.24
N ALA A 45 -13.63 1.15 -4.29
CA ALA A 45 -14.51 2.12 -3.63
C ALA A 45 -14.24 2.32 -2.13
N TYR A 46 -13.82 1.27 -1.41
CA TYR A 46 -13.47 1.41 0.02
C TYR A 46 -12.24 2.31 0.25
N ARG A 47 -11.44 2.61 -0.79
CA ARG A 47 -10.33 3.58 -0.74
C ARG A 47 -10.75 4.99 -1.12
N GLU A 48 -12.00 5.25 -1.55
CA GLU A 48 -12.46 6.61 -1.87
C GLU A 48 -12.33 7.52 -0.66
N VAL A 49 -12.92 7.13 0.47
CA VAL A 49 -12.82 7.89 1.74
C VAL A 49 -11.36 8.11 2.16
N TRP A 50 -10.49 7.12 1.90
CA TRP A 50 -9.06 7.27 2.15
C TRP A 50 -8.45 8.31 1.22
N HIS A 51 -8.65 8.20 -0.10
CA HIS A 51 -8.11 9.12 -1.10
C HIS A 51 -8.62 10.54 -0.91
N ASP A 52 -9.90 10.71 -0.58
CA ASP A 52 -10.54 12.01 -0.34
C ASP A 52 -9.96 12.75 0.87
N ALA A 53 -9.49 12.01 1.88
CA ALA A 53 -8.87 12.60 3.06
C ALA A 53 -7.44 13.09 2.80
N LEU A 54 -6.72 12.49 1.84
CA LEU A 54 -5.28 12.73 1.65
C LEU A 54 -4.92 14.18 1.30
N PRO A 55 -5.64 14.90 0.42
CA PRO A 55 -5.34 16.30 0.13
C PRO A 55 -5.39 17.21 1.35
N THR A 56 -6.15 16.84 2.38
CA THR A 56 -6.27 17.62 3.63
C THR A 56 -5.24 17.21 4.68
N LEU A 57 -4.73 15.97 4.61
CA LEU A 57 -3.81 15.41 5.59
C LEU A 57 -2.34 15.57 5.18
N LEU A 58 -2.05 15.47 3.89
CA LEU A 58 -0.68 15.47 3.39
C LEU A 58 -0.23 16.90 3.05
N THR A 59 0.98 17.26 3.51
CA THR A 59 1.62 18.53 3.16
C THR A 59 1.98 18.62 1.67
N LYS A 60 2.08 17.48 0.98
CA LYS A 60 2.37 17.37 -0.45
C LYS A 60 1.71 16.11 -1.03
N ASP A 61 1.62 16.03 -2.35
CA ASP A 61 1.17 14.80 -3.01
C ASP A 61 2.00 13.58 -2.56
N ARG A 62 1.33 12.44 -2.37
CA ARG A 62 2.01 11.19 -2.01
C ARG A 62 2.81 10.66 -3.19
N ASP A 63 3.98 10.13 -2.89
CA ASP A 63 4.78 9.38 -3.85
C ASP A 63 4.30 7.92 -3.90
N ILE A 64 3.97 7.41 -5.09
CA ILE A 64 3.63 6.01 -5.31
C ILE A 64 4.67 5.41 -6.25
N THR A 65 5.29 4.31 -5.84
CA THR A 65 6.28 3.60 -6.64
C THR A 65 6.01 2.11 -6.61
N PHE A 66 6.40 1.44 -7.69
CA PHE A 66 6.21 0.01 -7.86
C PHE A 66 7.55 -0.66 -8.07
N TRP A 67 7.72 -1.82 -7.43
CA TRP A 67 9.00 -2.49 -7.33
C TRP A 67 8.82 -3.98 -7.64
N THR A 68 9.73 -4.52 -8.44
CA THR A 68 9.81 -5.97 -8.69
C THR A 68 10.91 -6.55 -7.81
N PRO A 69 10.64 -7.59 -6.99
CA PRO A 69 11.66 -8.20 -6.17
C PRO A 69 12.72 -8.89 -7.04
N ILE A 70 14.00 -8.60 -6.80
CA ILE A 70 15.14 -9.27 -7.47
C ILE A 70 15.62 -10.48 -6.67
N ARG A 71 15.36 -10.49 -5.35
CA ARG A 71 15.68 -11.57 -4.41
C ARG A 71 14.77 -11.47 -3.20
N ALA A 72 14.38 -12.60 -2.64
CA ALA A 72 13.69 -12.69 -1.36
C ALA A 72 14.41 -13.72 -0.47
N ASP A 73 14.90 -13.30 0.69
CA ASP A 73 15.54 -14.19 1.67
C ASP A 73 14.55 -14.79 2.68
N ARG A 74 13.25 -14.56 2.45
CA ARG A 74 12.19 -14.97 3.37
C ARG A 74 11.85 -16.44 3.11
N SER A 75 12.13 -17.29 4.09
CA SER A 75 11.52 -18.61 4.19
C SER A 75 10.06 -18.43 4.59
N PHE A 76 9.11 -18.68 3.69
CA PHE A 76 7.73 -18.91 4.11
C PHE A 76 7.69 -20.16 5.02
N PRO A 77 6.84 -20.19 6.07
CA PRO A 77 6.44 -21.46 6.71
C PRO A 77 5.63 -22.34 5.75
#